data_AF-A0A1B1BLW0-F1
#
_entry.id   AF-A0A1B1BLW0-F1
#
_cell.length_a   1.000
_cell.length_b   1.000
_cell.length_c   1.000
_cell.angle_alpha   90.00
_cell.angle_beta   90.00
_cell.angle_gamma   90.00
#
_symmetry.space_group_name_H-M   'P 1'
#
loop_
_entity.id
_entity.type
_entity.pdbx_description
1 polymer ?
#
loop_
_entity_poly.entity_id
_entity_poly.type
_entity_poly.pdbx_seq_one_letter_code
_entity_poly.pdbx_strand_id
1 'polypeptide(L)' 'MNGTVPRPLRLVLWILGGVLAVMAVFTLLSAWQSQSDGWWISVCFFISAGVCLTIAAVSGRQSASKPSS' A
#
# COMPACT_ATOMS: atom_id res chain seq x y z
N MET A 1 4.94 -7.13 -24.47
CA MET A 1 3.66 -6.92 -23.78
C MET A 1 3.75 -5.63 -22.98
N ASN A 2 3.28 -4.50 -23.54
CA ASN A 2 3.34 -3.18 -22.90
C ASN A 2 2.30 -3.09 -21.79
N GLY A 3 2.70 -3.38 -20.56
CA GLY A 3 1.84 -3.29 -19.38
C GLY A 3 1.69 -1.86 -18.88
N THR A 4 0.90 -1.04 -19.57
CA THR A 4 0.42 0.22 -18.96
C THR A 4 -0.57 -0.12 -17.87
N VAL A 5 -0.19 0.11 -16.61
CA VAL A 5 -1.08 -0.09 -15.45
C VAL A 5 -2.31 0.81 -15.59
N PRO A 6 -3.54 0.27 -15.60
CA PRO A 6 -4.75 1.06 -15.73
C PRO A 6 -4.88 2.06 -14.57
N ARG A 7 -5.27 3.31 -14.86
CA ARG A 7 -5.64 4.31 -13.84
C ARG A 7 -6.56 3.78 -12.73
N PRO A 8 -7.63 2.99 -13.03
CA PRO A 8 -8.47 2.44 -11.97
C PRO A 8 -7.71 1.47 -11.06
N LEU A 9 -6.79 0.67 -11.61
CA LEU A 9 -6.00 -0.27 -10.83
C LEU A 9 -5.02 0.44 -9.89
N ARG A 10 -4.45 1.57 -10.32
CA ARG A 10 -3.65 2.45 -9.46
C ARG A 10 -4.48 3.03 -8.30
N LEU A 11 -5.72 3.44 -8.56
CA LEU A 11 -6.60 4.01 -7.55
C LEU A 11 -7.01 2.93 -6.52
N VAL A 12 -7.31 1.72 -6.99
CA VAL A 12 -7.56 0.55 -6.14
C VAL A 12 -6.34 0.24 -5.26
N LEU A 13 -5.12 0.28 -5.80
CA LEU A 13 -3.89 0.05 -5.01
C LEU A 13 -3.65 1.11 -3.93
N TRP A 14 -3.98 2.38 -4.22
CA TRP A 14 -3.92 3.45 -3.21
C TRP A 14 -4.93 3.22 -2.07
N ILE A 15 -6.16 2.83 -2.41
CA ILE A 15 -7.20 2.53 -1.42
C ILE A 15 -6.78 1.33 -0.57
N LEU A 16 -6.35 0.22 -1.20
CA LEU A 16 -5.89 -0.98 -0.50
C LEU A 16 -4.71 -0.68 0.44
N GLY A 17 -3.71 0.05 -0.05
CA GLY A 17 -2.57 0.46 0.78
C GLY A 17 -2.99 1.32 1.97
N GLY A 18 -3.92 2.25 1.78
CA GLY A 18 -4.49 3.07 2.84
C GLY A 18 -5.25 2.24 3.89
N VAL A 19 -6.12 1.32 3.44
CA VAL A 19 -6.88 0.44 4.34
C VAL A 19 -5.94 -0.46 5.16
N LEU A 20 -4.93 -1.03 4.51
CA LEU A 20 -3.90 -1.84 5.20
C LEU A 20 -3.14 -1.03 6.25
N ALA A 21 -2.81 0.23 5.96
CA ALA A 21 -2.15 1.12 6.92
C ALA A 21 -3.05 1.42 8.14
N VAL A 22 -4.35 1.69 7.92
CA VAL A 22 -5.31 1.91 9.02
C VAL A 22 -5.44 0.65 9.88
N MET A 23 -5.56 -0.52 9.25
CA MET A 23 -5.61 -1.80 9.96
C MET A 23 -4.34 -2.07 10.75
N ALA A 24 -3.16 -1.71 10.23
CA ALA A 24 -1.88 -1.84 10.93
C ALA A 24 -1.84 -1.03 12.23
N VAL A 25 -2.34 0.21 12.20
CA VAL A 25 -2.42 1.09 13.37
C VAL A 25 -3.42 0.53 14.38
N PHE A 26 -4.58 0.06 13.93
CA PHE A 26 -5.58 -0.52 14.81
C PHE A 26 -5.07 -1.79 15.51
N THR A 27 -4.40 -2.68 14.76
CA THR A 27 -3.76 -3.87 15.34
C THR A 27 -2.65 -3.48 16.32
N LEU A 28 -1.84 -2.47 16.02
CA LEU A 28 -0.80 -1.99 16.94
C LEU A 28 -1.39 -1.48 18.26
N LEU A 29 -2.45 -0.67 18.20
CA LEU A 29 -3.14 -0.14 19.39
C LEU A 29 -3.75 -1.27 20.22
N SER A 30 -4.38 -2.25 19.57
CA SER A 30 -4.97 -3.41 20.25
C SER A 30 -3.91 -4.31 20.90
N ALA A 31 -2.78 -4.53 20.23
CA ALA A 31 -1.67 -5.32 20.74
C ALA A 31 -0.99 -4.63 21.92
N TRP A 32 -0.86 -3.29 21.86
CA TRP A 32 -0.32 -2.48 22.95
C TRP A 32 -1.20 -2.54 24.19
N GLN A 33 -2.54 -2.46 24.04
CA GLN A 33 -3.47 -2.59 25.16
C GLN A 33 -3.48 -3.99 25.78
N SER A 34 -3.35 -5.04 24.97
CA SER A 34 -3.40 -6.42 25.46
C SER A 34 -2.06 -6.95 25.98
N GLN A 35 -0.95 -6.17 25.89
CA GLN A 35 0.42 -6.68 26.09
C GLN A 35 0.69 -7.98 25.31
N SER A 36 -0.04 -8.17 24.21
CA SER A 36 0.04 -9.41 23.43
C SER A 36 1.22 -9.32 22.49
N ASP A 37 1.95 -10.42 22.33
CA ASP A 37 3.11 -10.50 21.44
C ASP A 37 2.78 -10.23 19.94
N GLY A 38 1.51 -10.03 19.55
CA GLY A 38 1.06 -9.80 18.17
C GLY A 38 1.58 -8.55 17.45
N TRP A 39 2.61 -7.85 17.94
CA TRP A 39 3.22 -6.69 17.28
C TRP A 39 3.76 -7.00 15.88
N TRP A 40 4.21 -8.24 15.63
CA TRP A 40 4.65 -8.69 14.31
C TRP A 40 3.55 -8.60 13.24
N ILE A 41 2.28 -8.77 13.63
CA ILE A 41 1.13 -8.68 12.72
C ILE A 41 1.03 -7.26 12.15
N SER A 42 1.22 -6.24 13.01
CA SER A 42 1.24 -4.84 12.59
C SER A 42 2.39 -4.56 11.61
N VAL A 43 3.58 -5.12 11.85
CA VAL A 43 4.74 -4.98 10.96
C VAL A 43 4.45 -5.59 9.58
N CYS A 44 3.83 -6.77 9.51
CA CYS A 44 3.43 -7.39 8.24
C CYS A 44 2.44 -6.50 7.46
N PHE A 45 1.48 -5.87 8.14
CA PHE A 45 0.55 -4.95 7.50
C PHE A 45 1.24 -3.68 6.99
N PHE A 46 2.20 -3.12 7.74
CA PHE A 46 2.98 -1.96 7.31
C PHE A 46 3.81 -2.23 6.05
N ILE A 47 4.50 -3.38 6.00
CA ILE A 47 5.28 -3.77 4.82
C ILE A 47 4.37 -3.93 3.61
N SER A 48 3.24 -4.63 3.79
CA SER A 48 2.25 -4.84 2.71
C SER A 48 1.66 -3.53 2.19
N ALA A 49 1.28 -2.62 3.09
CA ALA A 49 0.82 -1.28 2.75
C ALA A 49 1.88 -0.48 1.98
N GLY A 50 3.14 -0.52 2.44
CA GLY A 50 4.27 0.16 1.82
C GLY A 50 4.54 -0.34 0.39
N VAL A 51 4.48 -1.66 0.16
CA VAL A 51 4.63 -2.26 -1.17
C VAL A 51 3.48 -1.83 -2.10
N CYS A 52 2.23 -1.90 -1.63
CA CYS A 52 1.08 -1.43 -2.41
C CYS A 52 1.21 0.05 -2.82
N LEU A 53 1.61 0.91 -1.89
CA LEU A 53 1.81 2.35 -2.13
C LEU A 53 2.98 2.62 -3.08
N THR A 54 4.07 1.87 -2.95
CA THR A 54 5.25 2.01 -3.82
C THR A 54 4.92 1.59 -5.25
N ILE A 55 4.21 0.47 -5.44
CA ILE A 55 3.75 0.04 -6.77
C ILE A 55 2.80 1.08 -7.36
N ALA A 56 1.86 1.60 -6.57
CA ALA A 56 0.93 2.64 -7.03
C ALA A 56 1.66 3.95 -7.41
N ALA A 57 2.70 4.33 -6.67
CA ALA A 57 3.51 5.53 -6.93
C ALA A 57 4.39 5.38 -8.17
N VAL A 58 5.09 4.25 -8.33
CA VAL A 58 5.94 3.96 -9.49
C VAL A 58 5.11 3.81 -10.77
N SER A 59 3.95 3.15 -10.68
CA SER A 59 2.98 3.05 -11.78
C SER A 59 2.48 4.43 -12.23
N GLY A 60 2.44 5.41 -11.33
CA GLY A 60 2.11 6.79 -11.66
C GLY A 60 3.19 7.51 -12.46
N ARG A 61 4.47 7.23 -12.20
CA ARG A 61 5.61 7.83 -12.92
C ARG A 61 5.75 7.31 -14.35
N GLN A 62 5.44 6.04 -14.61
CA GLN A 62 5.49 5.47 -15.96
C GLN A 62 4.41 6.06 -16.90
N SER A 63 3.28 6.52 -16.36
CA SER A 63 2.26 7.22 -17.15
C SER A 63 2.66 8.65 -17.54
N ALA A 64 3.65 9.25 -16.86
CA ALA A 64 4.10 10.61 -17.10
C ALA A 64 5.27 10.70 -18.10
N SER A 65 5.86 9.57 -18.50
CA SER A 65 7.07 9.52 -19.34
C SER A 65 6.81 9.17 -20.81
N LYS A 66 5.58 9.30 -21.32
CA LYS A 66 5.36 9.29 -22.78
C LYS A 66 5.62 10.71 -23.29
N PRO A 67 6.75 10.99 -23.97
CA PRO A 67 6.89 12.26 -24.68
C PRO A 67 5.82 12.28 -25.78
N SER A 68 4.96 13.30 -25.75
CA SER A 68 4.13 13.67 -26.89
C SER A 68 5.07 14.06 -28.03
N SER A 69 5.20 13.18 -29.02
CA SER A 69 5.64 13.57 -30.36
C SER A 69 4.49 14.20 -31.12
#